data_AF-A0A554VA84-F1
#
_entry.id   AF-A0A554VA84-F1
#
_cell.length_a   1.000
_cell.length_b   1.000
_cell.length_c   1.000
_cell.angle_alpha   90.00
_cell.angle_beta   90.00
_cell.angle_gamma   90.00
#
_symmetry.space_group_name_H-M   'P 1'
#
loop_
_entity.id
_entity.type
_entity.pdbx_description
1 polymer ?
#
loop_
_entity_poly.entity_id
_entity_poly.type
_entity_poly.pdbx_seq_one_letter_code
_entity_poly.pdbx_strand_id
1 'polypeptide(L)'
;MAQSLRNSHIIFDIDNSPQLGFIKSFSDYNAITAIPLLLGLALTAGIVEEVTYRGFMQNTTHRKYSKIVSYLVIGILFSIVHFLPLELILPYILISIAYSFIADKQKSTGLVIFTHFLVDFVLFLLIYCKVL
;
A
#
# COMPACT_ATOMS: atom_id res chain seq x y z
N MET A 1 34.97 -25.11 -4.62
CA MET A 1 35.62 -23.90 -4.04
C MET A 1 34.95 -22.70 -4.72
N ALA A 2 34.06 -21.90 -4.12
CA ALA A 2 33.63 -21.74 -2.74
C ALA A 2 32.09 -21.66 -2.69
N GLN A 3 31.52 -22.35 -1.71
CA GLN A 3 30.13 -22.24 -1.31
C GLN A 3 29.99 -20.90 -0.56
N SER A 4 29.35 -19.91 -1.18
CA SER A 4 29.02 -18.65 -0.51
C SER A 4 27.80 -18.88 0.37
N LEU A 5 28.05 -19.06 1.66
CA LEU A 5 27.08 -19.16 2.74
C LEU A 5 26.15 -17.93 2.72
N ARG A 6 24.93 -18.07 2.19
CA ARG A 6 23.85 -17.09 2.42
C ARG A 6 23.15 -17.43 3.73
N ASN A 7 23.79 -17.06 4.84
CA ASN A 7 23.11 -16.97 6.13
C ASN A 7 22.30 -15.68 6.17
N SER A 8 21.00 -15.77 5.91
CA SER A 8 20.03 -14.80 6.41
C SER A 8 18.71 -15.54 6.65
N HIS A 9 18.52 -15.97 7.89
CA HIS A 9 17.33 -16.67 8.39
C HIS A 9 16.10 -15.74 8.48
N ILE A 10 15.79 -14.98 7.43
CA ILE A 10 14.44 -14.53 7.09
C ILE A 10 14.42 -14.35 5.56
N ILE A 11 13.93 -15.35 4.84
CA ILE A 11 13.74 -15.28 3.39
C ILE A 11 12.41 -14.55 3.18
N PHE A 12 12.46 -13.24 3.06
CA PHE A 12 11.33 -12.43 2.63
C PHE A 12 11.19 -12.58 1.11
N ASP A 13 10.21 -13.35 0.62
CA ASP A 13 9.97 -13.53 -0.82
C ASP A 13 9.17 -12.35 -1.42
N ILE A 14 9.67 -11.13 -1.18
CA ILE A 14 9.06 -9.90 -1.72
C ILE A 14 9.28 -9.81 -3.24
N ASP A 15 10.36 -10.44 -3.73
CA ASP A 15 10.82 -10.37 -5.12
C ASP A 15 9.84 -10.99 -6.14
N ASN A 16 8.91 -11.85 -5.69
CA ASN A 16 7.99 -12.59 -6.56
C ASN A 16 6.49 -12.24 -6.36
N SER A 17 6.18 -11.10 -5.74
CA SER A 17 4.77 -10.69 -5.59
C SER A 17 4.12 -10.28 -6.94
N PRO A 18 2.86 -10.68 -7.22
CA PRO A 18 2.13 -10.25 -8.43
C PRO A 18 2.08 -8.73 -8.60
N GLN A 19 1.98 -7.99 -7.49
CA GLN A 19 1.93 -6.54 -7.44
C GLN A 19 3.26 -5.94 -7.92
N LEU A 20 4.40 -6.45 -7.42
CA LEU A 20 5.72 -6.01 -7.87
C LEU A 20 5.93 -6.34 -9.35
N GLY A 21 5.50 -7.52 -9.81
CA GLY A 21 5.53 -7.89 -11.23
C GLY A 21 4.75 -6.92 -12.11
N PHE A 22 3.53 -6.55 -11.69
CA PHE A 22 2.71 -5.56 -12.38
C PHE A 22 3.39 -4.19 -12.47
N ILE A 23 3.94 -3.67 -11.37
CA ILE A 23 4.66 -2.39 -11.38
C ILE A 23 5.93 -2.46 -12.25
N LYS A 24 6.68 -3.56 -12.21
CA LYS A 24 7.87 -3.75 -13.04
C LYS A 24 7.56 -3.75 -14.54
N SER A 25 6.38 -4.20 -14.96
CA SER A 25 5.93 -4.19 -16.36
C SER A 25 5.92 -2.78 -16.99
N PHE A 26 5.81 -1.71 -16.19
CA PHE A 26 5.88 -0.35 -16.70
C PHE A 26 7.26 0.01 -17.27
N SER A 27 8.31 -0.76 -16.92
CA SER A 27 9.66 -0.61 -17.46
C SER A 27 9.76 -0.94 -18.95
N ASP A 28 8.75 -1.60 -19.53
CA ASP A 28 8.67 -1.91 -20.96
C ASP A 28 8.28 -0.67 -21.80
N TYR A 29 7.85 0.41 -21.14
CA TYR A 29 7.48 1.66 -21.77
C TYR A 29 8.50 2.77 -21.51
N ASN A 30 8.60 3.71 -22.45
CA ASN A 30 9.42 4.91 -22.25
C ASN A 30 8.82 5.82 -21.16
N ALA A 31 9.62 6.74 -20.64
CA ALA A 31 9.24 7.58 -19.50
C ALA A 31 8.04 8.49 -19.77
N ILE A 32 7.87 8.97 -21.00
CA ILE A 32 6.75 9.84 -21.39
C ILE A 32 5.42 9.09 -21.26
N THR A 33 5.41 7.78 -21.50
CA THR A 33 4.23 6.92 -21.32
C THR A 33 4.12 6.38 -19.90
N ALA A 34 5.22 5.86 -19.33
CA ALA A 34 5.19 5.17 -18.05
C ALA A 34 4.85 6.10 -16.87
N ILE A 35 5.46 7.28 -16.79
CA ILE A 35 5.31 8.18 -15.64
C ILE A 35 3.85 8.65 -15.48
N PRO A 36 3.16 9.14 -16.53
CA PRO A 36 1.74 9.51 -16.39
C PRO A 36 0.84 8.33 -16.02
N LEU A 37 1.13 7.12 -16.50
CA LEU A 37 0.34 5.95 -16.14
C LEU A 37 0.57 5.53 -14.68
N LEU A 38 1.81 5.57 -14.19
CA LEU A 38 2.12 5.32 -12.78
C LEU A 38 1.50 6.38 -11.87
N LEU A 39 1.48 7.63 -12.31
CA LEU A 39 0.77 8.72 -11.61
C LEU A 39 -0.73 8.43 -11.55
N GLY A 40 -1.34 8.07 -12.69
CA GLY A 40 -2.76 7.71 -12.77
C GLY A 40 -3.08 6.52 -11.86
N LEU A 41 -2.25 5.48 -11.87
CA LEU A 41 -2.38 4.31 -11.01
C LEU A 41 -2.36 4.69 -9.52
N ALA A 42 -1.31 5.41 -9.08
CA ALA A 42 -1.17 5.81 -7.68
C ALA A 42 -2.28 6.75 -7.21
N LEU A 43 -2.70 7.69 -8.07
CA LEU A 43 -3.79 8.61 -7.75
C LEU A 43 -5.13 7.90 -7.65
N THR A 44 -5.43 7.00 -8.60
CA THR A 44 -6.67 6.21 -8.56
C THR A 44 -6.70 5.30 -7.34
N ALA A 45 -5.61 4.60 -7.03
CA ALA A 45 -5.50 3.76 -5.83
C ALA A 45 -5.73 4.60 -4.55
N GLY A 46 -4.96 5.68 -4.38
CA GLY A 46 -5.08 6.57 -3.22
C GLY A 46 -6.47 7.16 -3.04
N ILE A 47 -7.17 7.54 -4.11
CA ILE A 47 -8.55 8.05 -4.00
C ILE A 47 -9.53 6.94 -3.66
N VAL A 48 -9.55 5.87 -4.45
CA VAL A 48 -10.58 4.81 -4.35
C VAL A 48 -10.46 4.09 -3.01
N GLU A 49 -9.25 3.75 -2.61
CA GLU A 49 -9.01 3.03 -1.37
C GLU A 49 -9.35 3.89 -0.16
N GLU A 50 -8.89 5.14 -0.09
CA GLU A 50 -9.13 5.98 1.08
C GLU A 50 -10.59 6.41 1.22
N VAL A 51 -11.28 6.71 0.11
CA VAL A 51 -12.73 6.97 0.15
C VAL A 51 -13.48 5.74 0.65
N THR A 52 -13.09 4.54 0.20
CA THR A 52 -13.72 3.29 0.62
C THR A 52 -13.45 2.98 2.08
N TYR A 53 -12.18 2.89 2.48
CA TYR A 53 -11.79 2.45 3.81
C TYR A 53 -12.02 3.53 4.86
N ARG A 54 -11.59 4.78 4.63
CA ARG A 54 -11.62 5.84 5.64
C ARG A 54 -12.90 6.65 5.54
N GLY A 55 -13.34 6.94 4.31
CA GLY A 55 -14.58 7.69 4.05
C GLY A 55 -15.84 6.89 4.39
N PHE A 56 -15.95 5.64 3.93
CA PHE A 56 -17.17 4.85 4.09
C PHE A 56 -17.08 3.81 5.22
N MET A 57 -16.17 2.85 5.11
CA MET A 57 -16.15 1.67 6.00
C MET A 57 -15.82 2.06 7.45
N GLN A 58 -14.74 2.82 7.67
CA GLN A 58 -14.33 3.25 9.01
C GLN A 58 -15.43 4.08 9.70
N ASN A 59 -16.05 5.01 8.97
CA ASN A 59 -17.13 5.84 9.50
C ASN A 59 -18.39 5.03 9.81
N THR A 60 -18.69 4.03 9.00
CA THR A 60 -19.83 3.11 9.24
C THR A 60 -19.56 2.24 10.46
N THR A 61 -18.37 1.64 10.55
CA THR A 61 -17.97 0.78 11.67
C THR A 61 -17.90 1.55 12.98
N HIS A 62 -17.44 2.82 12.97
CA HIS A 62 -17.44 3.70 14.14
C HIS A 62 -18.82 3.98 14.73
N ARG A 63 -19.90 3.89 13.94
CA ARG A 63 -21.27 4.10 14.47
C ARG A 63 -21.71 2.98 15.41
N LYS A 64 -21.10 1.80 15.29
CA LYS A 64 -21.49 0.59 16.03
C LYS A 64 -20.42 0.09 16.99
N TYR A 65 -19.14 0.34 16.69
CA TYR A 65 -18.01 -0.20 17.44
C TYR A 65 -17.07 0.91 17.91
N SER A 66 -16.21 0.59 18.88
CA SER A 66 -15.18 1.53 19.34
C SER A 66 -14.19 1.86 18.21
N LYS A 67 -13.53 3.01 18.33
CA LYS A 67 -12.55 3.47 17.34
C LYS A 67 -11.44 2.46 17.07
N ILE A 68 -10.89 1.89 18.14
CA ILE A 68 -9.81 0.90 18.06
C ILE A 68 -10.28 -0.34 17.28
N VAL A 69 -11.47 -0.85 17.58
CA VAL A 69 -12.03 -2.00 16.86
C VAL A 69 -12.23 -1.68 15.38
N SER A 70 -12.72 -0.48 15.06
CA SER A 70 -12.84 -0.04 13.67
C SER A 70 -11.50 -0.02 12.94
N TYR A 71 -10.45 0.55 13.54
CA TYR A 71 -9.12 0.59 12.93
C TYR A 71 -8.56 -0.81 12.66
N LEU A 72 -8.72 -1.74 13.63
CA LEU A 72 -8.27 -3.12 13.48
C LEU A 72 -9.02 -3.84 12.35
N VAL A 73 -10.35 -3.71 12.30
CA VAL A 73 -11.17 -4.31 11.24
C VAL A 73 -10.77 -3.78 9.86
N ILE A 74 -10.59 -2.46 9.73
CA ILE A 74 -10.16 -1.85 8.47
C ILE A 74 -8.76 -2.31 8.08
N GLY A 75 -7.81 -2.37 9.03
CA GLY A 75 -6.45 -2.85 8.78
C GLY A 75 -6.41 -4.28 8.27
N ILE A 76 -7.16 -5.18 8.92
CA ILE A 76 -7.25 -6.58 8.52
C ILE A 76 -7.86 -6.71 7.13
N LEU A 77 -9.01 -6.08 6.89
CA LEU A 77 -9.69 -6.14 5.58
C LEU A 77 -8.80 -5.60 4.46
N PHE A 78 -8.13 -4.47 4.70
CA PHE A 78 -7.18 -3.88 3.77
C PHE A 78 -6.09 -4.88 3.39
N SER A 79 -5.43 -5.53 4.36
CA SER A 79 -4.37 -6.49 4.06
C SER A 79 -4.84 -7.74 3.28
N ILE A 80 -6.05 -8.23 3.57
CA ILE A 80 -6.59 -9.46 2.96
C ILE A 80 -6.87 -9.24 1.47
N VAL A 81 -7.55 -8.14 1.10
CA VAL A 81 -7.91 -7.89 -0.31
C VAL A 81 -6.71 -7.58 -1.19
N HIS A 82 -5.57 -7.27 -0.60
CA HIS A 82 -4.34 -7.02 -1.34
C HIS A 82 -3.65 -8.30 -1.81
N PHE A 83 -4.09 -9.50 -1.41
CA PHE A 83 -3.48 -10.78 -1.83
C PHE A 83 -1.96 -10.79 -1.67
N LEU A 84 -1.50 -10.41 -0.48
CA LEU A 84 -0.10 -10.19 -0.17
C LEU A 84 0.62 -11.50 0.17
N PRO A 85 1.94 -11.60 -0.09
CA PRO A 85 2.81 -12.51 0.63
C PRO A 85 2.62 -12.37 2.15
N LEU A 86 2.77 -13.46 2.89
CA LEU A 86 2.52 -13.51 4.34
C LEU A 86 3.33 -12.45 5.10
N GLU A 87 4.51 -12.14 4.62
CA GLU A 87 5.46 -11.21 5.20
C GLU A 87 4.99 -9.75 5.11
N LEU A 88 4.16 -9.42 4.12
CA LEU A 88 3.64 -8.08 3.91
C LEU A 88 2.29 -7.84 4.59
N ILE A 89 1.62 -8.89 5.09
CA ILE A 89 0.33 -8.76 5.77
C ILE A 89 0.44 -7.83 6.98
N LEU A 90 1.40 -8.07 7.88
CA LEU A 90 1.54 -7.25 9.09
C LEU A 90 1.89 -5.78 8.77
N PRO A 91 2.87 -5.47 7.90
CA PRO A 91 3.11 -4.10 7.44
C PRO A 91 1.86 -3.41 6.89
N TYR A 92 1.07 -4.09 6.05
CA TYR A 92 -0.15 -3.53 5.46
C TYR A 92 -1.26 -3.27 6.49
N ILE A 93 -1.40 -4.15 7.49
CA ILE A 93 -2.31 -3.90 8.63
C ILE A 93 -1.87 -2.65 9.39
N LEU A 94 -0.58 -2.53 9.70
CA LEU A 94 -0.06 -1.43 10.51
C LEU A 94 -0.18 -0.08 9.80
N ILE A 95 0.19 0.01 8.52
CA ILE A 95 0.04 1.26 7.76
C ILE A 95 -1.44 1.63 7.63
N SER A 96 -2.31 0.64 7.45
CA SER A 96 -3.74 0.88 7.32
C SER A 96 -4.35 1.43 8.62
N ILE A 97 -3.95 0.88 9.78
CA ILE A 97 -4.32 1.39 11.11
C ILE A 97 -3.80 2.82 11.31
N ALA A 98 -2.56 3.10 10.91
CA ALA A 98 -1.98 4.44 11.02
C ALA A 98 -2.79 5.48 10.22
N TYR A 99 -3.16 5.15 8.99
CA TYR A 99 -4.02 5.99 8.15
C TYR A 99 -5.44 6.14 8.73
N SER A 100 -6.00 5.08 9.32
CA SER A 100 -7.26 5.17 10.05
C SER A 100 -7.19 6.13 11.25
N PHE A 101 -6.10 6.10 12.00
CA PHE A 101 -5.84 7.03 13.09
C PHE A 101 -5.69 8.47 12.60
N ILE A 102 -4.90 8.70 11.55
CA ILE A 102 -4.69 10.04 10.96
C ILE A 102 -6.03 10.61 10.46
N ALA A 103 -6.80 9.83 9.71
CA ALA A 103 -8.12 10.25 9.23
C ALA A 103 -9.06 10.64 10.39
N ASP A 104 -9.08 9.86 11.49
CA ASP A 104 -9.93 10.19 12.64
C ASP A 104 -9.43 11.41 13.43
N LYS A 105 -8.11 11.59 13.57
CA LYS A 105 -7.55 12.72 14.32
C LYS A 105 -7.64 14.03 13.55
N GLN A 106 -7.31 13.99 12.27
CA GLN A 106 -7.26 15.18 11.40
C GLN A 106 -8.61 15.50 10.76
N LYS A 107 -9.59 14.59 10.88
CA LYS A 107 -10.93 14.73 10.27
C LYS A 107 -10.87 15.00 8.76
N SER A 108 -9.87 14.43 8.10
CA SER A 108 -9.59 14.67 6.68
C SER A 108 -9.20 13.38 5.98
N THR A 109 -10.08 12.88 5.11
CA THR A 109 -9.75 11.81 4.16
C THR A 109 -8.81 12.33 3.08
N GLY A 110 -8.93 13.60 2.69
CA GLY A 110 -8.06 14.23 1.68
C GLY A 110 -6.58 14.20 2.05
N LEU A 111 -6.26 14.39 3.34
CA LEU A 111 -4.88 14.28 3.83
C LEU A 111 -4.32 12.87 3.61
N VAL A 112 -5.11 11.84 3.93
CA VAL A 112 -4.67 10.46 3.80
C VAL A 112 -4.60 10.04 2.32
N ILE A 113 -5.54 10.49 1.48
CA ILE A 113 -5.45 10.35 0.02
C ILE A 113 -4.12 10.91 -0.47
N PHE A 114 -3.78 12.13 -0.04
CA PHE A 114 -2.57 12.81 -0.45
C PHE A 114 -1.31 12.01 -0.09
N THR A 115 -1.22 11.57 1.16
CA THR A 115 -0.05 10.81 1.61
C THR A 115 0.03 9.42 0.98
N HIS A 116 -1.11 8.74 0.80
CA HIS A 116 -1.16 7.42 0.18
C HIS A 116 -0.69 7.48 -1.27
N PHE A 117 -1.31 8.32 -2.11
CA PHE A 117 -0.90 8.41 -3.51
C PHE A 117 0.57 8.82 -3.63
N LEU A 118 1.05 9.72 -2.76
CA LEU A 118 2.41 10.25 -2.86
C LEU A 118 3.44 9.15 -2.57
N VAL A 119 3.20 8.34 -1.53
CA VAL A 119 4.07 7.21 -1.19
C VAL A 119 4.07 6.20 -2.34
N ASP A 120 2.91 5.82 -2.85
CA ASP A 120 2.79 4.88 -3.97
C ASP A 120 3.51 5.39 -5.21
N PHE A 121 3.26 6.65 -5.59
CA PHE A 121 3.87 7.23 -6.77
C PHE A 121 5.40 7.28 -6.66
N VAL A 122 5.92 7.68 -5.50
CA VAL A 122 7.39 7.68 -5.25
C VAL A 122 7.95 6.27 -5.31
N LEU A 123 7.31 5.28 -4.67
CA LEU A 123 7.76 3.89 -4.72
C LEU A 123 7.75 3.33 -6.15
N PHE A 124 6.67 3.58 -6.91
CA PHE A 124 6.57 3.15 -8.30
C PHE A 124 7.65 3.79 -9.18
N LEU A 125 7.95 5.08 -8.98
CA LEU A 125 9.05 5.75 -9.68
C LEU A 125 10.42 5.16 -9.32
N LEU A 126 10.68 4.85 -8.05
CA LEU A 126 11.94 4.24 -7.64
C LEU A 126 12.14 2.85 -8.26
N ILE A 127 11.08 2.05 -8.33
CA ILE A 127 11.07 0.75 -9.00
C ILE A 127 11.29 0.91 -10.51
N TYR A 128 10.57 1.85 -11.16
CA TYR A 128 10.73 2.15 -12.58
C TYR A 128 12.15 2.58 -12.94
N CYS A 129 12.77 3.41 -12.09
CA CYS A 129 14.15 3.86 -12.24
C CYS A 129 15.19 2.80 -11.85
N LYS A 130 14.77 1.59 -11.44
CA LYS A 130 15.64 0.49 -10.99
C LYS A 130 16.57 0.87 -9.84
N VAL A 131 16.12 1.80 -9.00
CA VAL A 131 16.78 2.18 -7.74
C VAL A 131 16.45 1.17 -6.64
N LEU A 132 15.23 0.62 -6.71
CA LEU A 132 14.69 -0.42 -5.84
C LEU A 132 14.43 -1.72 -6.63
#